data_AF-A0A940MA93-F1
#
_entry.id   AF-A0A940MA93-F1
#
_cell.length_a   1.000
_cell.length_b   1.000
_cell.length_c   1.000
_cell.angle_alpha   90.00
_cell.angle_beta   90.00
_cell.angle_gamma   90.00
#
_symmetry.space_group_name_H-M   'P 1'
#
loop_
_entity.id
_entity.type
_entity.pdbx_description
1 polymer ?
#
loop_
_entity_poly.entity_id
_entity_poly.type
_entity_poly.pdbx_seq_one_letter_code
_entity_poly.pdbx_strand_id
1 'polypeptide(L)'
;MRRISKRARRKQLRRRIGAFSAVLRSSRPGILYTATIRATLTPDPSGPYDPDEIADRVRAALRITAAAAVRDQDPIDLPAAQDACAQQLRTPQSLGLPGRATVTASVHLELADEDRAAVKELLIAIRAQGTTETLSRQGTEALAKELAHPAALLVRWLQQADAQITQPPGEAQLEALARRFRSYPKDRHEPVELQLLNILRDFLAEFPKEEQKRLLMMLLANGMRAARKPGHADRVDALAQPAPAPAPAPATEGTPLAEDAS
;
A
#
# COMPACT_ATOMS: atom_id res chain seq x y z
N MET A 1 -51.29 -38.52 -37.61
CA MET A 1 -50.52 -37.36 -37.08
C MET A 1 -51.32 -36.08 -37.27
N ARG A 2 -51.77 -35.42 -36.19
CA ARG A 2 -52.56 -34.18 -36.28
C ARG A 2 -51.67 -33.03 -36.80
N ARG A 3 -51.96 -32.51 -37.99
CA ARG A 3 -51.27 -31.32 -38.53
C ARG A 3 -51.70 -30.09 -37.72
N ILE A 4 -50.87 -29.71 -36.76
CA ILE A 4 -51.03 -28.47 -35.99
C ILE A 4 -50.86 -27.29 -36.97
N SER A 5 -51.80 -26.35 -36.96
CA SER A 5 -51.73 -25.16 -37.82
C SER A 5 -50.50 -24.31 -37.53
N LYS A 6 -49.97 -23.61 -38.54
CA LYS A 6 -48.81 -22.69 -38.40
C LYS A 6 -48.99 -21.70 -37.25
N ARG A 7 -50.23 -21.21 -37.04
CA ARG A 7 -50.59 -20.30 -35.94
C ARG A 7 -50.49 -20.97 -34.57
N ALA A 8 -50.99 -22.19 -34.43
CA ALA A 8 -50.92 -22.95 -33.18
C ALA A 8 -49.46 -23.30 -32.82
N ARG A 9 -48.63 -23.66 -33.80
CA ARG A 9 -47.20 -23.92 -33.60
C ARG A 9 -46.44 -22.67 -33.14
N ARG A 10 -46.69 -21.50 -33.75
CA ARG A 10 -46.12 -20.22 -33.31
C ARG A 10 -46.52 -19.86 -31.87
N LYS A 11 -47.79 -20.05 -31.52
CA LYS A 11 -48.28 -19.80 -30.15
C LYS A 11 -47.63 -20.74 -29.12
N GLN A 12 -47.48 -22.02 -29.46
CA GLN A 12 -46.80 -22.99 -28.62
C GLN A 12 -45.32 -22.62 -28.42
N LEU A 13 -44.61 -22.29 -29.51
CA LEU A 13 -43.21 -21.87 -29.44
C LEU A 13 -43.06 -20.65 -28.53
N ARG A 14 -43.85 -19.57 -28.74
CA ARG A 14 -43.81 -18.37 -27.89
C ARG A 14 -44.06 -18.65 -26.41
N ARG A 15 -44.98 -19.57 -26.09
CA ARG A 15 -45.23 -19.98 -24.70
C ARG A 15 -44.04 -20.74 -24.11
N ARG A 16 -43.36 -21.57 -24.91
CA ARG A 16 -42.20 -22.35 -24.48
C ARG A 16 -40.95 -21.50 -24.31
N ILE A 17 -40.67 -20.59 -25.24
CA ILE A 17 -39.49 -19.70 -25.17
C ILE A 17 -39.69 -18.48 -24.26
N GLY A 18 -40.83 -18.37 -23.56
CA GLY A 18 -41.16 -17.20 -22.73
C GLY A 18 -40.20 -16.99 -21.55
N ALA A 19 -40.74 -16.73 -20.36
CA ALA A 19 -39.91 -16.62 -19.17
C ALA A 19 -39.45 -18.01 -18.70
N PHE A 20 -38.17 -18.17 -18.40
CA PHE A 20 -37.62 -19.36 -17.76
C PHE A 20 -36.50 -19.00 -16.78
N SER A 21 -36.31 -19.85 -15.77
CA SER A 21 -35.28 -19.64 -14.76
C SER A 21 -34.01 -20.45 -15.05
N ALA A 22 -32.87 -19.92 -14.60
CA ALA A 22 -31.57 -20.56 -14.64
C ALA A 22 -30.76 -20.21 -13.39
N VAL A 23 -29.97 -21.15 -12.90
CA VAL A 23 -29.02 -20.92 -11.81
C VAL A 23 -27.63 -20.75 -12.44
N LEU A 24 -26.97 -19.64 -12.15
CA LEU A 24 -25.69 -19.26 -12.72
C LEU A 24 -24.64 -19.18 -11.62
N ARG A 25 -23.42 -19.66 -11.91
CA ARG A 25 -22.31 -19.58 -10.96
C ARG A 25 -21.72 -18.17 -11.00
N SER A 26 -21.44 -17.60 -9.83
CA SER A 26 -20.69 -16.36 -9.71
C SER A 26 -19.18 -16.63 -9.72
N SER A 27 -18.37 -15.56 -9.67
CA SER A 27 -16.92 -15.65 -9.48
C SER A 27 -16.51 -16.21 -8.10
N ARG A 28 -17.43 -16.20 -7.13
CA ARG A 28 -17.19 -16.70 -5.77
C ARG A 28 -17.74 -18.13 -5.64
N PRO A 29 -16.91 -19.09 -5.19
CA PRO A 29 -17.38 -20.45 -4.98
C PRO A 29 -18.46 -20.48 -3.90
N GLY A 30 -19.53 -21.23 -4.15
CA GLY A 30 -20.64 -21.39 -3.21
C GLY A 30 -21.70 -20.29 -3.28
N ILE A 31 -21.51 -19.21 -4.06
CA ILE A 31 -22.53 -18.17 -4.26
C ILE A 31 -23.09 -18.26 -5.68
N LEU A 32 -24.42 -18.37 -5.79
CA LEU A 32 -25.12 -18.57 -7.06
C LEU A 32 -26.08 -17.41 -7.36
N TYR A 33 -26.18 -17.04 -8.63
CA TYR A 33 -27.24 -16.15 -9.11
C TYR A 33 -28.44 -16.96 -9.59
N THR A 34 -29.63 -16.47 -9.30
CA THR A 34 -30.89 -16.90 -9.89
C THR A 34 -31.28 -15.94 -11.00
N ALA A 35 -31.30 -16.43 -12.24
CA ALA A 35 -31.64 -15.65 -13.42
C ALA A 35 -33.03 -16.00 -13.94
N THR A 36 -33.88 -14.99 -14.13
CA THR A 36 -35.13 -15.10 -14.89
C THR A 36 -34.94 -14.50 -16.27
N ILE A 37 -34.89 -15.34 -17.29
CA ILE A 37 -34.60 -14.95 -18.69
C ILE A 37 -35.91 -14.96 -19.48
N ARG A 38 -36.17 -13.90 -20.24
CA ARG A 38 -37.32 -13.76 -21.15
C ARG A 38 -36.80 -13.62 -22.58
N ALA A 39 -37.05 -14.64 -23.40
CA ALA A 39 -36.57 -14.64 -24.79
C ALA A 39 -37.63 -14.08 -25.76
N THR A 40 -37.13 -13.41 -26.80
CA THR A 40 -37.91 -12.92 -27.94
C THR A 40 -37.22 -13.39 -29.22
N LEU A 41 -38.01 -13.93 -30.15
CA LEU A 41 -37.52 -14.49 -31.41
C LEU A 41 -38.00 -13.61 -32.58
N THR A 42 -37.08 -13.14 -33.40
CA THR A 42 -37.37 -12.22 -34.51
C THR A 42 -36.49 -12.52 -35.73
N PRO A 43 -37.04 -12.74 -36.94
CA PRO A 43 -38.44 -13.10 -37.23
C PRO A 43 -38.79 -14.50 -36.72
N ASP A 44 -40.08 -14.85 -36.73
CA ASP A 44 -40.49 -16.22 -36.41
C ASP A 44 -39.93 -17.22 -37.44
N PRO A 45 -39.53 -18.44 -37.02
CA PRO A 45 -38.88 -19.42 -37.87
C PRO A 45 -39.79 -19.84 -39.03
N SER A 46 -39.19 -19.97 -40.22
CA SER A 46 -39.89 -20.38 -41.44
C SER A 46 -39.86 -21.91 -41.61
N GLY A 47 -40.82 -22.45 -42.37
CA GLY A 47 -40.88 -23.88 -42.66
C GLY A 47 -41.43 -24.79 -41.55
N PRO A 48 -41.40 -26.12 -41.74
CA PRO A 48 -41.74 -27.09 -40.71
C PRO A 48 -40.61 -27.20 -39.68
N TYR A 49 -40.98 -27.17 -38.39
CA TYR A 49 -40.05 -27.33 -37.27
C TYR A 49 -40.79 -27.91 -36.07
N ASP A 50 -40.03 -28.49 -35.14
CA ASP A 50 -40.52 -28.87 -33.81
C ASP A 50 -40.38 -27.68 -32.84
N PRO A 51 -41.49 -27.16 -32.27
CA PRO A 51 -41.42 -26.05 -31.31
C PRO A 51 -40.65 -26.38 -30.04
N ASP A 52 -40.63 -27.64 -29.59
CA ASP A 52 -39.94 -28.02 -28.36
C ASP A 52 -38.42 -28.08 -28.60
N GLU A 53 -37.96 -28.62 -29.74
CA GLU A 53 -36.55 -28.62 -30.13
C GLU A 53 -35.97 -27.19 -30.27
N ILE A 54 -36.70 -26.29 -30.94
CA ILE A 54 -36.29 -24.89 -31.04
C ILE A 54 -36.23 -24.25 -29.65
N ALA A 55 -37.23 -24.50 -28.80
CA ALA A 55 -37.26 -23.90 -27.47
C ALA A 55 -36.08 -24.35 -26.61
N ASP A 56 -35.70 -25.63 -26.66
CA ASP A 56 -34.58 -26.14 -25.89
C ASP A 56 -33.25 -25.61 -26.40
N ARG A 57 -33.09 -25.50 -27.73
CA ARG A 57 -31.91 -24.85 -28.34
C ARG A 57 -31.77 -23.38 -27.92
N VAL A 58 -32.87 -22.64 -27.95
CA VAL A 58 -32.91 -21.23 -27.50
C VAL A 58 -32.56 -21.12 -26.03
N ARG A 59 -33.17 -21.91 -25.15
CA ARG A 59 -32.90 -21.87 -23.71
C ARG A 59 -31.46 -22.27 -23.40
N ALA A 60 -30.92 -23.30 -24.05
CA ALA A 60 -29.55 -23.73 -23.85
C ALA A 60 -28.55 -22.63 -24.24
N ALA A 61 -28.73 -22.04 -25.42
CA ALA A 61 -27.87 -20.94 -25.88
C ALA A 61 -27.92 -19.74 -24.92
N LEU A 62 -29.11 -19.29 -24.53
CA LEU A 62 -29.25 -18.17 -23.61
C LEU A 62 -28.70 -18.46 -22.21
N ARG A 63 -28.83 -19.69 -21.71
CA ARG A 63 -28.20 -20.11 -20.43
C ARG A 63 -26.69 -20.06 -20.51
N ILE A 64 -26.10 -20.55 -21.60
CA ILE A 64 -24.65 -20.52 -21.81
C ILE A 64 -24.15 -19.08 -21.87
N THR A 65 -24.82 -18.22 -22.65
CA THR A 65 -24.44 -16.80 -22.75
C THR A 65 -24.58 -16.09 -21.42
N ALA A 66 -25.70 -16.30 -20.70
CA ALA A 66 -25.91 -15.71 -19.39
C ALA A 66 -24.83 -16.17 -18.38
N ALA A 67 -24.53 -17.47 -18.35
CA ALA A 67 -23.50 -18.03 -17.48
C ALA A 67 -22.10 -17.50 -17.82
N ALA A 68 -21.80 -17.28 -19.10
CA ALA A 68 -20.53 -16.67 -19.50
C ALA A 68 -20.44 -15.19 -19.07
N ALA A 69 -21.54 -14.44 -19.20
CA ALA A 69 -21.57 -13.01 -18.86
C ALA A 69 -21.35 -12.73 -17.36
N VAL A 70 -21.86 -13.60 -16.48
CA VAL A 70 -21.79 -13.41 -15.02
C VAL A 70 -20.63 -14.14 -14.34
N ARG A 71 -19.88 -14.97 -15.08
CA ARG A 71 -18.83 -15.83 -14.52
C ARG A 71 -17.76 -15.05 -13.75
N ASP A 72 -17.35 -13.92 -14.31
CA ASP A 72 -16.25 -13.11 -13.78
C ASP A 72 -16.76 -11.94 -12.90
N GLN A 73 -18.07 -11.88 -12.65
CA GLN A 73 -18.69 -10.81 -11.89
C GLN A 73 -18.71 -11.16 -10.39
N ASP A 74 -18.44 -10.18 -9.54
CA ASP A 74 -18.49 -10.36 -8.08
C ASP A 74 -19.95 -10.31 -7.60
N PRO A 75 -20.45 -11.31 -6.84
CA PRO A 75 -21.80 -11.29 -6.28
C PRO A 75 -22.06 -10.15 -5.30
N ILE A 76 -21.01 -9.49 -4.79
CA ILE A 76 -21.14 -8.24 -4.02
C ILE A 76 -21.77 -7.13 -4.88
N ASP A 77 -21.44 -7.06 -6.17
CA ASP A 77 -21.96 -6.07 -7.11
C ASP A 77 -22.99 -6.70 -8.06
N LEU A 78 -24.14 -7.07 -7.47
CA LEU A 78 -25.29 -7.60 -8.23
C LEU A 78 -25.73 -6.65 -9.37
N PRO A 79 -25.78 -5.31 -9.20
CA PRO A 79 -26.07 -4.39 -10.30
C PRO A 79 -25.11 -4.53 -11.49
N ALA A 80 -23.80 -4.60 -11.26
CA ALA A 80 -22.84 -4.79 -12.35
C ALA A 80 -23.03 -6.14 -13.07
N ALA A 81 -23.28 -7.21 -12.31
CA ALA A 81 -23.58 -8.53 -12.88
C ALA A 81 -24.87 -8.50 -13.72
N GLN A 82 -25.90 -7.80 -13.25
CA GLN A 82 -27.17 -7.59 -13.95
C GLN A 82 -26.96 -6.85 -15.27
N ASP A 83 -26.19 -5.76 -15.28
CA ASP A 83 -25.93 -4.97 -16.47
C ASP A 83 -25.10 -5.74 -17.50
N ALA A 84 -24.04 -6.42 -17.06
CA ALA A 84 -23.21 -7.25 -17.94
C ALA A 84 -24.04 -8.36 -18.62
N CYS A 85 -24.89 -9.05 -17.85
CA CYS A 85 -25.75 -10.11 -18.37
C CYS A 85 -26.83 -9.53 -19.31
N ALA A 86 -27.46 -8.41 -18.94
CA ALA A 86 -28.45 -7.75 -19.78
C ALA A 86 -27.86 -7.26 -21.10
N GLN A 87 -26.63 -6.72 -21.10
CA GLN A 87 -25.94 -6.28 -22.31
C GLN A 87 -25.69 -7.46 -23.26
N GLN A 88 -25.17 -8.57 -22.75
CA GLN A 88 -24.85 -9.76 -23.56
C GLN A 88 -26.10 -10.42 -24.17
N LEU A 89 -27.21 -10.47 -23.41
CA LEU A 89 -28.46 -11.10 -23.86
C LEU A 89 -29.30 -10.20 -24.78
N ARG A 90 -29.11 -8.88 -24.75
CA ARG A 90 -29.74 -7.94 -25.69
C ARG A 90 -29.12 -8.01 -27.09
N THR A 91 -27.86 -8.41 -27.20
CA THR A 91 -27.20 -8.62 -28.50
C THR A 91 -27.91 -9.72 -29.29
N PRO A 92 -28.39 -9.46 -30.52
CA PRO A 92 -29.05 -10.48 -31.34
C PRO A 92 -28.15 -11.68 -31.61
N GLN A 93 -28.62 -12.88 -31.29
CA GLN A 93 -27.88 -14.13 -31.49
C GLN A 93 -28.48 -14.93 -32.66
N SER A 94 -27.62 -15.35 -33.59
CA SER A 94 -27.98 -16.29 -34.64
C SER A 94 -27.75 -17.71 -34.16
N LEU A 95 -28.82 -18.49 -34.00
CA LEU A 95 -28.75 -19.87 -33.47
C LEU A 95 -28.88 -20.95 -34.56
N GLY A 96 -28.63 -20.59 -35.83
CA GLY A 96 -28.80 -21.49 -36.97
C GLY A 96 -30.25 -21.98 -37.14
N LEU A 97 -31.22 -21.18 -36.70
CA LEU A 97 -32.64 -21.50 -36.78
C LEU A 97 -33.16 -21.34 -38.21
N PRO A 98 -34.17 -22.14 -38.62
CA PRO A 98 -34.74 -22.03 -39.94
C PRO A 98 -35.33 -20.65 -40.17
N GLY A 99 -35.00 -20.04 -41.32
CA GLY A 99 -35.46 -18.69 -41.67
C GLY A 99 -34.61 -17.54 -41.13
N ARG A 100 -33.36 -17.79 -40.71
CA ARG A 100 -32.43 -16.77 -40.18
C ARG A 100 -33.00 -16.02 -38.97
N ALA A 101 -33.81 -16.71 -38.15
CA ALA A 101 -34.38 -16.14 -36.93
C ALA A 101 -33.26 -15.81 -35.94
N THR A 102 -33.29 -14.60 -35.38
CA THR A 102 -32.40 -14.19 -34.30
C THR A 102 -33.14 -14.16 -32.98
N VAL A 103 -32.38 -14.37 -31.89
CA VAL A 103 -32.89 -14.35 -30.53
C VAL A 103 -32.32 -13.15 -29.80
N THR A 104 -33.18 -12.42 -29.12
CA THR A 104 -32.80 -11.47 -28.08
C THR A 104 -33.47 -11.86 -26.77
N ALA A 105 -32.89 -11.48 -25.64
CA ALA A 105 -33.48 -11.75 -24.34
C ALA A 105 -33.29 -10.60 -23.36
N SER A 106 -34.23 -10.48 -22.43
CA SER A 106 -34.04 -9.72 -21.20
C SER A 106 -33.84 -10.67 -20.03
N VAL A 107 -33.11 -10.23 -19.01
CA VAL A 107 -32.78 -11.02 -17.83
C VAL A 107 -33.01 -10.20 -16.58
N HIS A 108 -33.41 -10.88 -15.51
CA HIS A 108 -33.38 -10.36 -14.15
C HIS A 108 -32.58 -11.34 -13.28
N LEU A 109 -31.51 -10.86 -12.66
CA LEU A 109 -30.66 -11.58 -11.75
C LEU A 109 -31.01 -11.22 -10.32
N GLU A 110 -31.10 -12.26 -9.49
CA GLU A 110 -31.29 -12.18 -8.06
C GLU A 110 -30.31 -13.14 -7.39
N LEU A 111 -30.11 -12.96 -6.09
CA LEU A 111 -29.44 -13.94 -5.23
C LEU A 111 -30.51 -14.60 -4.36
N ALA A 112 -30.38 -15.89 -4.05
CA ALA A 112 -31.24 -16.53 -3.07
C ALA A 112 -31.03 -15.93 -1.67
N ASP A 113 -31.97 -16.12 -0.75
CA ASP A 113 -31.84 -15.58 0.62
C ASP A 113 -30.56 -16.04 1.32
N GLU A 114 -30.19 -17.31 1.14
CA GLU A 114 -28.97 -17.89 1.68
C GLU A 114 -27.71 -17.25 1.08
N ASP A 115 -27.67 -17.09 -0.25
CA ASP A 115 -26.58 -16.42 -0.96
C ASP A 115 -26.46 -14.93 -0.57
N ARG A 116 -27.59 -14.25 -0.37
CA ARG A 116 -27.61 -12.86 0.11
C ARG A 116 -27.01 -12.75 1.52
N ALA A 117 -27.31 -13.69 2.40
CA ALA A 117 -26.73 -13.74 3.73
C ALA A 117 -25.21 -13.97 3.65
N ALA A 118 -24.76 -14.91 2.82
CA ALA A 118 -23.34 -15.19 2.60
C ALA A 118 -22.57 -13.96 2.05
N VAL A 119 -23.14 -13.24 1.08
CA VAL A 119 -22.55 -11.99 0.57
C VAL A 119 -22.48 -10.92 1.66
N LYS A 120 -23.50 -10.82 2.52
CA LYS A 120 -23.50 -9.86 3.64
C LYS A 120 -22.40 -10.18 4.65
N GLU A 121 -22.23 -11.44 5.02
CA GLU A 121 -21.14 -11.88 5.90
C GLU A 121 -19.76 -11.61 5.28
N LEU A 122 -19.60 -11.89 3.99
CA LEU A 122 -18.39 -11.58 3.25
C LEU A 122 -18.07 -10.08 3.29
N LEU A 123 -19.07 -9.22 3.08
CA LEU A 123 -18.91 -7.76 3.16
C LEU A 123 -18.49 -7.29 4.56
N ILE A 124 -19.04 -7.89 5.62
CA ILE A 124 -18.66 -7.59 7.00
C ILE A 124 -17.19 -7.97 7.22
N ALA A 125 -16.79 -9.16 6.79
CA ALA A 125 -15.41 -9.63 6.92
C ALA A 125 -14.41 -8.75 6.15
N ILE A 126 -14.72 -8.38 4.90
CA ILE A 126 -13.87 -7.51 4.08
C ILE A 126 -13.71 -6.13 4.73
N ARG A 127 -14.79 -5.56 5.27
CA ARG A 127 -14.72 -4.26 5.97
C ARG A 127 -13.87 -4.35 7.23
N ALA A 128 -14.07 -5.40 8.04
CA ALA A 128 -13.26 -5.63 9.25
C ALA A 128 -11.77 -5.76 8.88
N GLN A 129 -11.44 -6.58 7.88
CA GLN A 129 -10.08 -6.72 7.38
C GLN A 129 -9.50 -5.37 6.92
N GLY A 130 -10.22 -4.63 6.09
CA GLY A 130 -9.77 -3.32 5.61
C GLY A 130 -9.51 -2.32 6.75
N THR A 131 -10.32 -2.34 7.81
CA THR A 131 -10.06 -1.52 9.00
C THR A 131 -8.80 -1.95 9.74
N THR A 132 -8.60 -3.25 9.94
CA THR A 132 -7.40 -3.78 10.62
C THR A 132 -6.12 -3.49 9.83
N GLU A 133 -6.15 -3.64 8.51
CA GLU A 133 -5.01 -3.34 7.63
C GLU A 133 -4.70 -1.84 7.63
N THR A 134 -5.72 -0.99 7.59
CA THR A 134 -5.54 0.46 7.65
C THR A 134 -4.93 0.90 8.98
N LEU A 135 -5.45 0.37 10.10
CA LEU A 135 -4.92 0.66 11.43
C LEU A 135 -3.49 0.14 11.59
N SER A 136 -3.21 -1.07 11.10
CA SER A 136 -1.85 -1.64 11.10
C SER A 136 -0.90 -0.76 10.29
N ARG A 137 -1.30 -0.33 9.09
CA ARG A 137 -0.48 0.55 8.24
C ARG A 137 -0.21 1.88 8.95
N GLN A 138 -1.25 2.53 9.48
CA GLN A 138 -1.10 3.77 10.24
C GLN A 138 -0.18 3.61 11.45
N GLY A 139 -0.31 2.51 12.19
CA GLY A 139 0.57 2.18 13.31
C GLY A 139 2.02 2.02 12.88
N THR A 140 2.27 1.28 11.79
CA THR A 140 3.63 1.11 11.25
C THR A 140 4.22 2.41 10.72
N GLU A 141 3.44 3.25 10.05
CA GLU A 141 3.88 4.56 9.55
C GLU A 141 4.19 5.52 10.69
N ALA A 142 3.35 5.56 11.74
CA ALA A 142 3.58 6.36 12.93
C ALA A 142 4.86 5.92 13.65
N LEU A 143 5.05 4.61 13.79
CA LEU A 143 6.25 4.02 14.38
C LEU A 143 7.51 4.27 13.55
N ALA A 144 7.42 4.21 12.22
CA ALA A 144 8.51 4.54 11.33
C ALA A 144 8.91 6.03 11.43
N LYS A 145 7.93 6.94 11.54
CA LYS A 145 8.17 8.37 11.77
C LYS A 145 8.83 8.64 13.12
N GLU A 146 8.38 7.95 14.17
CA GLU A 146 8.99 8.05 15.50
C GLU A 146 10.45 7.57 15.46
N LEU A 147 10.70 6.41 14.86
CA LEU A 147 12.05 5.83 14.75
C LEU A 147 12.95 6.54 13.73
N ALA A 148 12.40 7.41 12.87
CA ALA A 148 13.18 8.24 11.96
C ALA A 148 13.98 9.32 12.71
N HIS A 149 13.62 9.65 13.95
CA HIS A 149 14.39 10.58 14.77
C HIS A 149 15.45 9.82 15.60
N PRO A 150 16.75 10.11 15.42
CA PRO A 150 17.84 9.43 16.15
C PRO A 150 17.67 9.44 17.68
N ALA A 151 17.18 10.55 18.23
CA ALA A 151 16.92 10.70 19.67
C ALA A 151 15.76 9.82 20.15
N ALA A 152 14.69 9.67 19.36
CA ALA A 152 13.56 8.81 19.71
C ALA A 152 13.93 7.32 19.67
N LEU A 153 14.79 6.92 18.73
CA LEU A 153 15.36 5.57 18.68
C LEU A 153 16.19 5.26 19.94
N LEU A 154 17.00 6.21 20.40
CA LEU A 154 17.76 6.09 21.64
C LEU A 154 16.86 6.02 22.88
N VAL A 155 15.85 6.89 22.98
CA VAL A 155 14.89 6.90 24.10
C VAL A 155 14.14 5.56 24.18
N ARG A 156 13.70 5.02 23.04
CA ARG A 156 12.99 3.74 23.01
C ARG A 156 13.90 2.55 23.31
N TRP A 157 15.17 2.61 22.91
CA TRP A 157 16.16 1.62 23.29
C TRP A 157 16.40 1.62 24.81
N LEU A 158 16.45 2.81 25.43
CA LEU A 158 16.56 2.97 26.89
C LEU A 158 15.32 2.54 27.68
N GLN A 159 14.14 2.48 27.03
CA GLN A 159 12.87 2.07 27.63
C GLN A 159 12.58 0.55 27.53
N GLN A 160 13.42 -0.23 26.83
CA GLN A 160 13.27 -1.69 26.82
C GLN A 160 13.59 -2.27 28.21
N ALA A 161 12.78 -3.22 28.68
CA ALA A 161 12.90 -3.82 30.02
C ALA A 161 14.26 -4.51 30.28
N ASP A 162 14.99 -4.87 29.22
CA ASP A 162 16.33 -5.48 29.26
C ASP A 162 17.45 -4.50 28.83
N ALA A 163 17.17 -3.19 28.73
CA ALA A 163 18.20 -2.21 28.45
C ALA A 163 19.15 -2.12 29.64
N GLN A 164 20.33 -2.73 29.52
CA GLN A 164 21.40 -2.61 30.51
C GLN A 164 21.97 -1.18 30.49
N ILE A 165 21.28 -0.25 31.16
CA ILE A 165 21.69 1.16 31.32
C ILE A 165 23.08 1.26 31.98
N THR A 166 23.50 0.23 32.71
CA THR A 166 24.77 0.14 33.43
C THR A 166 25.96 -0.31 32.58
N GLN A 167 25.73 -0.80 31.36
CA GLN A 167 26.80 -1.15 30.42
C GLN A 167 26.66 -0.30 29.15
N PRO A 168 27.48 0.74 28.97
CA PRO A 168 27.47 1.47 27.71
C PRO A 168 27.78 0.50 26.56
N PRO A 169 27.08 0.58 25.42
CA PRO A 169 27.37 -0.25 24.26
C PRO A 169 28.84 -0.07 23.87
N GLY A 170 29.51 -1.17 23.55
CA GLY A 170 30.92 -1.14 23.18
C GLY A 170 31.16 -0.18 22.00
N GLU A 171 32.35 0.41 21.95
CA GLU A 171 32.74 1.45 20.97
C GLU A 171 32.40 1.06 19.52
N ALA A 172 32.57 -0.22 19.16
CA ALA A 172 32.23 -0.76 17.85
C ALA A 172 30.71 -0.72 17.54
N GLN A 173 29.86 -0.93 18.54
CA GLN A 173 28.40 -0.83 18.38
C GLN A 173 27.98 0.64 18.26
N LEU A 174 28.57 1.52 19.05
CA LEU A 174 28.36 2.97 18.93
C LEU A 174 28.80 3.50 17.56
N GLU A 175 29.93 3.04 17.04
CA GLU A 175 30.41 3.45 15.73
C GLU A 175 29.56 2.88 14.59
N ALA A 176 29.09 1.64 14.69
CA ALA A 176 28.15 1.05 13.73
C ALA A 176 26.80 1.79 13.71
N LEU A 177 26.34 2.22 14.87
CA LEU A 177 25.09 2.94 15.05
C LEU A 177 25.23 4.40 14.57
N ALA A 178 26.37 5.04 14.82
CA ALA A 178 26.74 6.34 14.25
C ALA A 178 26.87 6.31 12.72
N ARG A 179 27.44 5.23 12.16
CA ARG A 179 27.49 5.02 10.69
C ARG A 179 26.10 4.85 10.10
N ARG A 180 25.21 4.09 10.76
CA ARG A 180 23.79 3.97 10.36
C ARG A 180 23.06 5.31 10.39
N PHE A 181 23.28 6.14 11.41
CA PHE A 181 22.72 7.49 11.48
C PHE A 181 23.28 8.44 10.41
N ARG A 182 24.56 8.31 10.03
CA ARG A 182 25.13 9.08 8.90
C ARG A 182 24.54 8.68 7.55
N SER A 183 24.10 7.43 7.39
CA SER A 183 23.55 6.91 6.13
C SER A 183 22.06 7.18 5.92
N TYR A 184 21.34 7.69 6.93
CA TYR A 184 19.92 8.03 6.78
C TYR A 184 19.78 9.34 6.00
N PRO A 185 18.84 9.47 5.05
CA PRO A 185 18.68 10.71 4.31
C PRO A 185 18.30 11.82 5.29
N LYS A 186 19.17 12.83 5.43
CA LYS A 186 18.82 14.09 6.09
C LYS A 186 17.68 14.69 5.30
N ASP A 187 16.44 14.50 5.76
CA ASP A 187 15.30 15.11 5.12
C ASP A 187 15.49 16.63 5.14
N ARG A 188 15.73 17.14 3.92
CA ARG A 188 15.30 18.41 3.34
C ARG A 188 14.95 19.47 4.39
N HIS A 189 15.73 20.56 4.39
CA HIS A 189 15.70 21.73 5.30
C HIS A 189 16.79 21.75 6.38
N GLU A 190 17.96 21.18 6.12
CA GLU A 190 19.14 21.56 6.90
C GLU A 190 19.49 23.03 6.53
N PRO A 191 19.51 23.99 7.49
CA PRO A 191 19.83 25.38 7.21
C PRO A 191 21.21 25.49 6.56
N VAL A 192 21.37 26.44 5.62
CA VAL A 192 22.56 26.58 4.75
C VAL A 192 23.85 26.63 5.57
N GLU A 193 23.78 27.23 6.76
CA GLU A 193 24.87 27.36 7.72
C GLU A 193 25.38 25.99 8.19
N LEU A 194 24.48 25.03 8.43
CA LEU A 194 24.83 23.71 8.92
C LEU A 194 25.35 22.80 7.80
N GLN A 195 24.87 23.00 6.57
CA GLN A 195 25.45 22.38 5.37
C GLN A 195 26.88 22.88 5.13
N LEU A 196 27.10 24.20 5.25
CA LEU A 196 28.42 24.80 5.11
C LEU A 196 29.40 24.29 6.18
N LEU A 197 28.94 24.15 7.44
CA LEU A 197 29.76 23.57 8.51
C LEU A 197 30.16 22.11 8.23
N ASN A 198 29.26 21.30 7.67
CA ASN A 198 29.58 19.92 7.30
C ASN A 198 30.63 19.88 6.17
N ILE A 199 30.47 20.71 5.13
CA ILE A 199 31.44 20.82 4.03
C ILE A 199 32.81 21.25 4.55
N LEU A 200 32.86 22.27 5.42
CA LEU A 200 34.11 22.75 6.03
C LEU A 200 34.76 21.68 6.90
N ARG A 201 33.98 20.92 7.67
CA ARG A 201 34.50 19.81 8.48
C ARG A 201 35.10 18.72 7.60
N ASP A 202 34.41 18.33 6.54
CA ASP A 202 34.85 17.25 5.67
C ASP A 202 36.11 17.68 4.88
N PHE A 203 36.15 18.92 4.38
CA PHE A 203 37.36 19.52 3.77
C PHE A 203 38.55 19.57 4.74
N LEU A 204 38.34 19.95 6.00
CA LEU A 204 39.40 19.96 7.01
C LEU A 204 39.86 18.54 7.39
N ALA A 205 39.01 17.52 7.25
CA ALA A 205 39.37 16.13 7.49
C ALA A 205 40.27 15.53 6.38
N GLU A 206 40.23 16.10 5.16
CA GLU A 206 41.06 15.67 4.03
C GLU A 206 42.54 16.03 4.18
N PHE A 207 42.92 16.94 5.08
CA PHE A 207 44.31 17.30 5.34
C PHE A 207 44.91 16.40 6.43
N PRO A 208 45.84 15.48 6.10
CA PRO A 208 46.46 14.61 7.10
C PRO A 208 47.54 15.32 7.93
N LYS A 209 48.09 16.45 7.43
CA LYS A 209 49.19 17.19 8.09
C LYS A 209 48.64 18.36 8.90
N GLU A 210 49.00 18.45 10.18
CA GLU A 210 48.57 19.55 11.07
C GLU A 210 49.02 20.93 10.59
N GLU A 211 50.19 21.02 9.94
CA GLU A 211 50.74 22.26 9.42
C GLU A 211 49.83 22.92 8.38
N GLN A 212 49.15 22.11 7.55
CA GLN A 212 48.21 22.59 6.54
C GLN A 212 46.93 23.14 7.19
N LYS A 213 46.48 22.51 8.29
CA LYS A 213 45.34 23.01 9.09
C LYS A 213 45.68 24.33 9.77
N ARG A 214 46.90 24.46 10.32
CA ARG A 214 47.38 25.71 10.94
C ARG A 214 47.45 26.86 9.93
N LEU A 215 47.90 26.59 8.71
CA LEU A 215 47.94 27.61 7.64
C LEU A 215 46.54 28.08 7.24
N LEU A 216 45.57 27.16 7.16
CA LEU A 216 44.15 27.47 6.92
C LEU A 216 43.54 28.30 8.06
N MET A 217 43.81 27.94 9.31
CA MET A 217 43.34 28.70 10.48
C MET A 217 43.94 30.12 10.51
N MET A 218 45.22 30.27 10.20
CA MET A 218 45.88 31.58 10.10
C MET A 218 45.28 32.44 8.99
N LEU A 219 45.01 31.85 7.81
CA LEU A 219 44.39 32.56 6.69
C LEU A 219 42.96 33.00 7.03
N LEU A 220 42.21 32.15 7.73
CA LEU A 220 40.86 32.45 8.21
C LEU A 220 40.86 33.59 9.25
N ALA A 221 41.76 33.55 10.24
CA ALA A 221 41.91 34.61 11.23
C ALA A 221 42.27 35.95 10.57
N ASN A 222 43.19 35.94 9.60
CA ASN A 222 43.56 37.14 8.86
C ASN A 222 42.41 37.68 7.99
N GLY A 223 41.62 36.80 7.37
CA GLY A 223 40.41 37.18 6.66
C GLY A 223 39.36 37.83 7.58
N MET A 224 39.17 37.28 8.78
CA MET A 224 38.25 37.83 9.79
C MET A 224 38.73 39.19 10.33
N ARG A 225 40.05 39.39 10.49
CA ARG A 225 40.63 40.71 10.81
C ARG A 225 40.37 41.73 9.70
N ALA A 226 40.62 41.35 8.45
CA ALA A 226 40.37 42.21 7.29
C ALA A 226 38.87 42.58 7.16
N ALA A 227 37.96 41.67 7.54
CA ALA A 227 36.52 41.89 7.59
C ALA A 227 36.04 42.68 8.83
N ARG A 228 36.94 43.26 9.63
CA ARG A 228 36.64 44.01 10.87
C ARG A 228 35.90 43.18 11.93
N LYS A 229 36.20 41.88 12.02
CA LYS A 229 35.69 40.96 13.04
C LYS A 229 36.83 40.40 13.92
N PRO A 230 37.56 41.27 14.67
CA PRO A 230 38.75 40.86 15.40
C PRO A 230 38.47 39.79 16.48
N GLY A 231 37.37 39.93 17.23
CA GLY A 231 37.03 38.96 18.28
C GLY A 231 36.70 37.54 17.77
N HIS A 232 36.39 37.36 16.48
CA HIS A 232 36.28 36.04 15.87
C HIS A 232 37.65 35.52 15.41
N ALA A 233 38.53 36.39 14.92
CA ALA A 233 39.91 36.03 14.58
C ALA A 233 40.69 35.54 15.81
N ASP A 234 40.51 36.18 16.96
CA ASP A 234 41.20 35.80 18.21
C ASP A 234 40.77 34.42 18.70
N ARG A 235 39.51 34.04 18.48
CA ARG A 235 39.01 32.68 18.77
C ARG A 235 39.62 31.63 17.84
N VAL A 236 39.82 31.97 16.56
CA VAL A 236 40.46 31.06 15.60
C VAL A 236 41.93 30.86 15.95
N ASP A 237 42.64 31.93 16.36
CA ASP A 237 44.04 31.83 16.76
C ASP A 237 44.22 31.06 18.09
N ALA A 238 43.27 31.17 19.02
CA ALA A 238 43.26 30.37 20.24
C ALA A 238 43.13 28.86 19.98
N LEU A 239 42.45 28.46 18.89
CA LEU A 239 42.34 27.06 18.47
C LEU A 239 43.60 26.54 17.78
N ALA A 240 44.45 27.43 17.26
CA ALA A 240 45.72 27.08 16.61
C ALA A 240 46.87 26.90 17.61
N GLN A 241 46.70 27.35 18.87
CA GLN A 241 47.67 27.14 19.93
C GLN A 241 47.52 25.73 20.52
N PRO A 242 48.63 24.99 20.74
CA PRO A 242 48.55 23.73 21.49
C PRO A 242 47.99 24.02 22.88
N ALA A 243 47.09 23.16 23.38
CA ALA A 243 46.55 23.28 24.73
C ALA A 243 47.72 23.46 25.72
N PRO A 244 47.64 24.42 26.66
CA PRO A 244 48.69 24.58 27.66
C PRO A 244 48.86 23.25 28.39
N ALA A 245 50.09 22.74 28.42
CA ALA A 245 50.42 21.54 29.17
C ALA A 245 49.91 21.73 30.62
N PRO A 246 49.28 20.72 31.23
CA PRO A 246 48.89 20.81 32.63
C PRO A 246 50.15 21.12 33.45
N ALA A 247 50.14 22.25 34.15
CA ALA A 247 51.26 22.64 35.00
C ALA A 247 51.57 21.51 36.00
N PRO A 248 52.86 21.18 36.24
CA PRO A 248 53.19 20.22 37.28
C PRO A 248 52.64 20.74 38.61
N ALA A 249 51.84 19.92 39.28
CA ALA A 249 51.31 20.22 40.60
C ALA A 249 52.46 20.59 41.53
N PRO A 250 52.36 21.67 42.33
CA PRO A 250 53.38 22.01 43.30
C PRO A 250 53.51 20.85 44.29
N ALA A 251 54.71 20.28 44.36
CA ALA A 251 55.11 19.40 45.44
C ALA A 251 55.05 20.20 46.74
N THR A 252 54.05 19.93 47.57
CA THR A 252 54.00 20.39 48.96
C THR A 252 54.98 19.55 49.78
N GLU A 253 56.25 19.95 49.74
CA GLU A 253 57.20 19.65 50.81
C GLU A 253 56.91 20.53 52.02
N GLY A 254 56.54 19.87 53.12
CA GLY A 254 56.98 20.18 54.48
C GLY A 254 56.49 21.46 55.15
N THR A 255 55.73 21.30 56.24
CA THR A 255 56.18 21.81 57.54
C THR A 255 55.50 21.07 58.71
N PRO A 256 56.21 20.82 59.82
CA PRO A 256 55.79 19.98 60.93
C PRO A 256 55.09 20.80 62.01
N LEU A 257 54.32 20.14 62.89
CA LEU A 257 53.99 20.67 64.20
C LEU A 257 54.00 19.52 65.21
N ALA A 258 54.91 19.67 66.15
CA ALA A 258 55.01 18.94 67.40
C ALA A 258 53.95 19.42 68.40
N GLU A 259 53.95 18.76 69.57
CA GLU A 259 53.22 19.07 70.82
C GLU A 259 51.75 18.63 70.88
N ASP A 260 51.23 18.06 71.96
CA ASP A 260 51.79 17.32 73.11
C ASP A 260 50.58 16.71 73.87
N ALA A 261 50.87 15.74 74.75
CA ALA A 261 50.11 15.38 75.96
C ALA A 261 48.72 14.69 75.85
N SER A 262 48.71 13.35 75.99
CA SER A 262 48.34 12.62 77.24
C SER A 262 48.17 11.12 77.00
#